data_AF-A0A1V1NWN5-F1
#
_entry.id   AF-A0A1V1NWN5-F1
#
_cell.length_a   1.000
_cell.length_b   1.000
_cell.length_c   1.000
_cell.angle_alpha   90.00
_cell.angle_beta   90.00
_cell.angle_gamma   90.00
#
_symmetry.space_group_name_H-M   'P 1'
#
loop_
_entity.id
_entity.type
_entity.pdbx_description
1 polymer ?
#
loop_
_entity_poly.entity_id
_entity_poly.type
_entity_poly.pdbx_seq_one_letter_code
_entity_poly.pdbx_strand_id
1 'polypeptide(L)'
;MMGIAPPKYYSGKYGVWKKAVFHNNMHESIIDLNQYRTPDLSVMDAGIGLPDYHLGGSECDPPVKKILAGFDPILLDRTAAGLLNMDWRSIKHLSG
;
A
#
# COMPACT_ATOMS: atom_id res chain seq x y z
N MET A 1 5.51 1.67 -13.13
CA MET A 1 5.32 2.72 -14.16
C MET A 1 4.06 2.34 -14.92
N MET A 2 2.97 3.09 -14.76
CA MET A 2 1.74 2.85 -15.53
C MET A 2 1.95 3.42 -16.94
N GLY A 3 1.49 2.71 -17.98
CA GLY A 3 1.69 3.07 -19.39
C GLY A 3 0.94 4.35 -19.83
N ILE A 4 0.51 4.38 -21.09
CA ILE A 4 -0.25 5.50 -21.67
C ILE A 4 -1.72 5.35 -21.25
N ALA A 5 -2.08 5.82 -20.06
CA ALA A 5 -3.49 5.88 -19.68
C ALA A 5 -4.21 6.99 -20.50
N PRO A 6 -5.55 7.10 -20.51
CA PRO A 6 -6.21 8.16 -21.27
C PRO A 6 -6.16 9.53 -20.55
N PRO A 7 -5.67 10.62 -21.19
CA PRO A 7 -5.61 11.94 -20.57
C PRO A 7 -6.95 12.46 -20.05
N LYS A 8 -8.07 12.07 -20.67
CA LYS A 8 -9.43 12.42 -20.23
C LYS A 8 -9.70 12.10 -18.74
N TYR A 9 -9.08 11.05 -18.21
CA TYR A 9 -9.30 10.60 -16.82
C TYR A 9 -8.12 10.89 -15.90
N TYR A 10 -6.90 11.06 -16.45
CA TYR A 10 -5.67 11.08 -15.67
C TYR A 10 -4.77 12.31 -15.91
N SER A 11 -5.20 13.24 -16.76
CA SER A 11 -4.56 14.55 -16.86
C SER A 11 -5.05 15.46 -15.72
N GLY A 12 -4.13 16.23 -15.13
CA GLY A 12 -4.48 17.25 -14.14
C GLY A 12 -5.24 18.42 -14.78
N LYS A 13 -5.42 19.51 -14.02
CA LYS A 13 -6.18 20.72 -14.43
C LYS A 13 -5.76 21.35 -15.77
N TYR A 14 -4.55 21.03 -16.27
CA TYR A 14 -3.97 21.63 -17.49
C TYR A 14 -3.51 20.60 -18.54
N GLY A 15 -4.08 19.38 -18.56
CA GLY A 15 -3.75 18.39 -19.60
C GLY A 15 -2.40 17.66 -19.42
N VAL A 16 -1.64 17.99 -18.37
CA VAL A 16 -0.39 17.30 -18.03
C VAL A 16 -0.67 16.08 -17.16
N TRP A 17 -0.02 14.96 -17.47
CA TRP A 17 -0.01 13.74 -16.66
C TRP A 17 0.40 14.03 -15.22
N LYS A 18 -0.47 13.73 -14.25
CA LYS A 18 -0.15 13.87 -12.83
C LYS A 18 -0.21 12.51 -12.15
N LYS A 19 0.97 11.95 -11.81
CA LYS A 19 1.11 10.66 -11.10
C LYS A 19 0.18 10.54 -9.88
N ALA A 20 -0.02 11.64 -9.15
CA ALA A 20 -0.86 11.64 -7.96
C ALA A 20 -2.33 11.31 -8.21
N VAL A 21 -2.85 11.48 -9.44
CA VAL A 21 -4.26 11.15 -9.77
C VAL A 21 -4.51 9.65 -9.61
N PHE A 22 -3.50 8.81 -9.81
CA PHE A 22 -3.60 7.37 -9.59
C PHE A 22 -3.75 6.99 -8.11
N HIS A 23 -3.47 7.89 -7.18
CA HIS A 23 -3.63 7.61 -5.75
C HIS A 23 -5.09 7.70 -5.29
N ASN A 24 -5.99 8.29 -6.08
CA ASN A 24 -7.40 8.49 -5.69
C ASN A 24 -8.17 7.18 -5.49
N ASN A 25 -7.77 6.10 -6.17
CA ASN A 25 -8.44 4.80 -6.11
C ASN A 25 -7.44 3.69 -5.73
N MET A 26 -6.50 4.00 -4.82
CA MET A 26 -5.42 3.09 -4.46
C MET A 26 -5.96 1.79 -3.84
N HIS A 27 -6.97 1.88 -2.97
CA HIS A 27 -7.54 0.71 -2.32
C HIS A 27 -8.22 -0.23 -3.33
N GLU A 28 -9.00 0.32 -4.25
CA GLU A 28 -9.66 -0.41 -5.33
C GLU A 28 -8.63 -1.06 -6.25
N SER A 29 -7.57 -0.33 -6.60
CA SER A 29 -6.49 -0.85 -7.45
C SER A 29 -5.78 -2.04 -6.80
N ILE A 30 -5.57 -2.01 -5.48
CA ILE A 30 -4.97 -3.14 -4.73
C ILE A 30 -5.92 -4.34 -4.72
N ILE A 31 -7.22 -4.12 -4.51
CA ILE A 31 -8.24 -5.17 -4.55
C ILE A 31 -8.28 -5.83 -5.93
N ASP A 32 -8.40 -5.02 -7.00
CA ASP A 32 -8.44 -5.51 -8.38
C ASP A 32 -7.18 -6.30 -8.74
N LEU A 33 -6.00 -5.81 -8.32
CA LEU A 33 -4.75 -6.50 -8.54
C LEU A 33 -4.71 -7.86 -7.83
N ASN A 34 -5.10 -7.90 -6.56
CA ASN A 34 -5.14 -9.14 -5.80
C ASN A 34 -6.18 -10.13 -6.34
N GLN A 35 -7.29 -9.66 -6.91
CA GLN A 35 -8.28 -10.52 -7.59
C GLN A 35 -7.75 -11.09 -8.91
N TYR A 36 -7.00 -10.29 -9.66
CA TYR A 36 -6.44 -10.72 -10.95
C TYR A 36 -5.21 -11.62 -10.79
N ARG A 37 -4.28 -11.23 -9.92
CA ARG A 37 -3.07 -11.98 -9.59
C ARG A 37 -2.66 -11.71 -8.15
N THR A 38 -3.17 -12.54 -7.25
CA THR A 38 -2.69 -12.58 -5.86
C THR A 38 -1.21 -13.00 -5.84
N PRO A 39 -0.34 -12.28 -5.10
CA PRO A 39 1.02 -12.76 -4.83
C PRO A 39 1.00 -14.17 -4.20
N ASP A 40 1.83 -15.08 -4.72
CA ASP A 40 1.95 -16.43 -4.13
C ASP A 40 2.82 -16.41 -2.86
N LEU A 41 3.75 -15.45 -2.74
CA LEU A 41 4.60 -15.24 -1.58
C LEU A 41 4.90 -13.75 -1.42
N SER A 42 4.64 -13.22 -0.23
CA SER A 42 5.01 -11.86 0.17
C SER A 42 6.10 -11.92 1.23
N VAL A 43 7.11 -11.06 1.07
CA VAL A 43 8.19 -10.87 2.04
C VAL A 43 8.35 -9.37 2.28
N MET A 44 8.33 -8.94 3.54
CA MET A 44 8.44 -7.54 3.94
C MET A 44 9.57 -7.37 4.94
N ASP A 45 10.48 -6.45 4.64
CA ASP A 45 11.41 -5.91 5.62
C ASP A 45 10.68 -4.86 6.46
N ALA A 46 10.45 -5.18 7.72
CA ALA A 46 9.88 -4.31 8.74
C ALA A 46 10.95 -3.99 9.80
N GLY A 47 12.17 -3.67 9.38
CA GLY A 47 13.27 -3.32 10.27
C GLY A 47 13.03 -2.02 11.07
N ILE A 48 12.54 -0.98 10.40
CA ILE A 48 12.34 0.36 10.96
C ILE A 48 10.86 0.58 11.33
N GLY A 49 9.99 0.64 10.31
CA GLY A 49 8.58 1.01 10.47
C GLY A 49 8.38 2.53 10.47
N LEU A 50 7.45 3.02 9.64
CA LEU A 50 7.12 4.45 9.51
C LEU A 50 5.59 4.64 9.65
N PRO A 51 5.06 4.89 10.86
CA PRO A 51 3.61 4.93 11.09
C PRO A 51 2.91 6.13 10.45
N ASP A 52 3.61 7.26 10.24
CA ASP A 52 2.97 8.46 9.68
C ASP A 52 2.84 8.40 8.16
N TYR A 53 3.96 8.22 7.45
CA TYR A 53 4.02 8.09 5.99
C TYR A 53 5.38 7.55 5.51
N HIS A 54 5.36 6.82 4.41
CA HIS A 54 6.50 6.06 3.88
C HIS A 54 7.66 6.88 3.27
N LEU A 55 7.51 8.20 3.08
CA LEU A 55 8.52 9.06 2.41
C LEU A 55 9.34 9.93 3.38
N GLY A 56 9.18 9.75 4.69
CA GLY A 56 9.88 10.56 5.70
C GLY A 56 9.11 10.79 6.99
N GLY A 57 8.12 9.95 7.31
CA GLY A 57 7.45 9.97 8.62
C GLY A 57 8.40 9.66 9.77
N SER A 58 7.92 9.78 11.00
CA SER A 58 8.70 9.34 12.16
C SER A 58 9.00 7.84 12.06
N GLU A 59 10.14 7.41 12.63
CA GLU A 59 10.45 6.00 12.80
C GLU A 59 9.74 5.46 14.03
N CYS A 60 9.33 4.18 14.00
CA CYS A 60 8.91 3.50 15.22
C CYS A 60 10.03 3.51 16.26
N ASP A 61 9.70 3.83 17.51
CA ASP A 61 10.60 3.73 18.66
C ASP A 61 9.96 2.85 19.75
N PRO A 62 10.50 1.65 20.01
CA PRO A 62 11.68 1.05 19.38
C PRO A 62 11.42 0.62 17.92
N PRO A 63 12.48 0.50 17.08
CA PRO A 63 12.34 -0.01 15.72
C PRO A 63 11.72 -1.41 15.68
N VAL A 64 10.92 -1.69 14.66
CA VAL A 64 10.11 -2.91 14.57
C VAL A 64 10.95 -4.19 14.52
N LYS A 65 12.10 -4.17 13.81
CA LYS A 65 13.11 -5.24 13.72
C LYS A 65 12.55 -6.62 13.36
N LYS A 66 11.68 -6.70 12.35
CA LYS A 66 11.07 -7.96 11.89
C LYS A 66 11.21 -8.15 10.38
N ILE A 67 11.24 -9.41 9.95
CA ILE A 67 10.92 -9.81 8.59
C ILE A 67 9.58 -10.53 8.64
N LEU A 68 8.61 -10.07 7.85
CA LEU A 68 7.35 -10.80 7.65
C LEU A 68 7.45 -11.59 6.35
N ALA A 69 6.99 -12.84 6.37
CA ALA A 69 6.89 -13.67 5.19
C ALA A 69 5.63 -14.53 5.28
N GLY A 70 4.90 -14.69 4.17
CA GLY A 70 3.68 -15.48 4.15
C GLY A 70 3.11 -15.65 2.75
N PHE A 71 2.27 -16.67 2.61
CA PHE A 71 1.55 -17.00 1.37
C PHE A 71 0.18 -16.30 1.27
N ASP A 72 -0.26 -15.63 2.35
CA ASP A 72 -1.44 -14.78 2.37
C ASP A 72 -1.00 -13.30 2.44
N PRO A 73 -1.08 -12.55 1.33
CA PRO A 73 -0.65 -11.15 1.30
C PRO A 73 -1.54 -10.24 2.16
N ILE A 74 -2.84 -10.54 2.28
CA ILE A 74 -3.78 -9.73 3.06
C ILE A 74 -3.50 -9.91 4.55
N LEU A 75 -3.27 -11.13 5.00
CA LEU A 75 -2.88 -11.39 6.40
C LEU A 75 -1.53 -10.76 6.74
N LEU A 76 -0.57 -10.76 5.80
CA LEU A 76 0.72 -10.10 5.99
C LEU A 76 0.56 -8.60 6.17
N ASP A 77 -0.23 -7.92 5.32
CA ASP A 77 -0.47 -6.48 5.43
C ASP A 77 -1.30 -6.13 6.69
N ARG A 78 -2.27 -6.96 7.07
CA ARG A 78 -2.99 -6.81 8.35
C ARG A 78 -2.04 -6.90 9.54
N THR A 79 -1.06 -7.81 9.48
CA THR A 79 -0.02 -7.95 10.51
C THR A 79 0.88 -6.71 10.52
N ALA A 80 1.30 -6.23 9.36
CA ALA A 80 2.13 -5.03 9.22
C ALA A 80 1.42 -3.77 9.75
N ALA A 81 0.12 -3.60 9.50
CA ALA A 81 -0.68 -2.52 10.07
C ALA A 81 -0.62 -2.52 11.60
N GLY A 82 -0.71 -3.70 12.23
CA GLY A 82 -0.55 -3.85 13.67
C GLY A 82 0.84 -3.45 14.18
N LEU A 83 1.91 -3.67 13.41
CA LEU A 83 3.27 -3.22 13.76
C LEU A 83 3.39 -1.69 13.77
N LEU A 84 2.56 -0.99 12.98
CA LEU A 84 2.47 0.47 12.94
C LEU A 84 1.42 1.03 13.90
N ASN A 85 0.84 0.20 14.78
CA ASN A 85 -0.25 0.56 15.68
C ASN A 85 -1.51 1.09 14.94
N MET A 86 -1.78 0.57 13.74
CA MET A 86 -2.94 0.90 12.93
C MET A 86 -3.99 -0.22 13.02
N ASP A 87 -5.27 0.14 13.18
CA ASP A 87 -6.36 -0.84 13.05
C ASP A 87 -6.59 -1.15 11.57
N TRP A 88 -6.21 -2.36 11.14
CA TRP A 88 -6.39 -2.81 9.76
C TRP A 88 -7.84 -2.77 9.30
N ARG A 89 -8.83 -2.82 10.21
CA ARG A 89 -10.26 -2.71 9.87
C ARG A 89 -10.64 -1.33 9.34
N SER A 90 -9.84 -0.32 9.65
CA SER A 90 -9.98 1.03 9.11
C SER A 90 -9.36 1.19 7.71
N ILE A 91 -8.55 0.22 7.26
CA ILE A 91 -7.86 0.26 5.97
C ILE A 91 -8.70 -0.50 4.94
N LYS A 92 -9.29 0.24 3.99
CA LYS A 92 -10.33 -0.27 3.08
C LYS A 92 -9.97 -1.55 2.30
N HIS A 93 -8.73 -1.72 1.86
CA HIS A 93 -8.31 -2.91 1.10
C HIS A 93 -7.96 -4.10 2.01
N LEU A 94 -7.89 -3.89 3.34
CA LEU A 94 -7.63 -4.93 4.33
C LEU A 94 -8.89 -5.32 5.12
N SER A 95 -9.97 -4.54 5.05
CA SER A 95 -11.20 -4.75 5.82
C SER A 95 -12.21 -5.71 5.16
N GLY A 96 -11.93 -6.16 3.93
CA GLY A 96 -12.78 -7.08 3.15
C GLY A 96 -12.60 -8.56 3.48
#